data_AF-A0A919IYE8-F1
#
_entry.id   AF-A0A919IYE8-F1
#
_cell.length_a   1.000
_cell.length_b   1.000
_cell.length_c   1.000
_cell.angle_alpha   90.00
_cell.angle_beta   90.00
_cell.angle_gamma   90.00
#
_symmetry.space_group_name_H-M   'P 1'
#
loop_
_entity.id
_entity.type
_entity.pdbx_description
1 polymer ?
#
loop_
_entity_poly.entity_id
_entity_poly.type
_entity_poly.pdbx_seq_one_letter_code
_entity_poly.pdbx_strand_id
1 'polypeptide(L)'
;MDGAVIAPGTKFSLNEKVGERTRERGFVAAPAIVGGELEDQLGGGISQFSTTLFNSAWFAGLPILEHQPHSKYISRYPPGREATLDWGNIDQVIRNDTDAPVVIRVATTGTSVTVALYGSTGNRKVVSETGPRSASGADGGFRIRVTRTVYDDGRKTGTNTLRWTYTGLD
;
A
#
# COMPACT_ATOMS: atom_id res chain seq x y z
N MET A 1 8.62 -12.67 -4.63
CA MET A 1 8.44 -11.39 -3.91
C MET A 1 9.29 -11.37 -2.64
N ASP A 2 9.23 -12.40 -1.79
CA ASP A 2 10.17 -12.54 -0.66
C ASP A 2 11.63 -12.43 -1.14
N GLY A 3 12.45 -11.68 -0.42
CA GLY A 3 13.85 -11.42 -0.74
C GLY A 3 14.09 -10.35 -1.80
N ALA A 4 13.05 -9.65 -2.28
CA ALA A 4 13.23 -8.53 -3.20
C ALA A 4 14.05 -7.41 -2.56
N VAL A 5 14.94 -6.77 -3.34
CA VAL A 5 15.79 -5.68 -2.87
C VAL A 5 15.47 -4.40 -3.62
N ILE A 6 15.32 -3.30 -2.89
CA ILE A 6 15.24 -1.94 -3.42
C ILE A 6 16.59 -1.27 -3.14
N ALA A 7 17.38 -1.04 -4.18
CA ALA A 7 18.70 -0.42 -4.05
C ALA A 7 18.59 1.05 -3.59
N PRO A 8 19.63 1.60 -2.95
CA PRO A 8 19.70 3.03 -2.63
C PRO A 8 19.38 3.92 -3.84
N GLY A 9 18.54 4.92 -3.63
CA GLY A 9 18.15 5.91 -4.64
C GLY A 9 17.15 5.42 -5.70
N THR A 10 16.83 4.12 -5.78
CA THR A 10 15.99 3.55 -6.84
C THR A 10 14.50 3.49 -6.48
N LYS A 11 13.68 3.28 -7.50
CA LYS A 11 12.26 2.97 -7.35
C LYS A 11 12.04 1.46 -7.38
N PHE A 12 10.94 1.04 -6.78
CA PHE A 12 10.41 -0.31 -6.83
C PHE A 12 8.94 -0.23 -7.24
N SER A 13 8.61 -0.74 -8.42
CA SER A 13 7.25 -0.96 -8.88
C SER A 13 6.81 -2.37 -8.48
N LEU A 14 5.65 -2.46 -7.81
CA LEU A 14 5.09 -3.75 -7.45
C LEU A 14 4.62 -4.51 -8.70
N ASN A 15 4.04 -3.81 -9.68
CA ASN A 15 3.67 -4.42 -10.95
C ASN A 15 4.89 -4.92 -11.71
N GLU A 16 5.93 -4.13 -11.94
CA GLU A 16 7.14 -4.61 -12.63
C GLU A 16 7.76 -5.84 -11.94
N LYS A 17 7.72 -5.88 -10.61
CA LYS A 17 8.27 -7.03 -9.87
C LYS A 17 7.41 -8.28 -9.98
N VAL A 18 6.09 -8.15 -9.92
CA VAL A 18 5.15 -9.29 -9.86
C VAL A 18 4.76 -9.76 -11.26
N GLY A 19 4.65 -8.84 -12.22
CA GLY A 19 4.18 -9.03 -13.58
C GLY A 19 2.66 -9.21 -13.70
N GLU A 20 2.23 -9.53 -14.91
CA GLU A 20 0.83 -9.84 -15.23
C GLU A 20 0.29 -11.02 -14.40
N ARG A 21 -0.99 -10.94 -14.01
CA ARG A 21 -1.66 -11.95 -13.20
C ARG A 21 -2.31 -12.98 -14.11
N THR A 22 -1.58 -14.07 -14.40
CA THR A 22 -2.09 -15.18 -15.23
C THR A 22 -2.13 -16.49 -14.46
N ARG A 23 -2.96 -17.44 -14.90
CA ARG A 23 -3.04 -18.78 -14.26
C ARG A 23 -1.72 -19.53 -14.37
N GLU A 24 -1.02 -19.39 -15.49
CA GLU A 24 0.28 -20.02 -15.76
C GLU A 24 1.35 -19.53 -14.77
N ARG A 25 1.18 -18.31 -14.25
CA ARG A 25 2.03 -17.72 -13.21
C ARG A 25 1.56 -18.07 -11.79
N GLY A 26 0.57 -18.95 -11.65
CA GLY A 26 0.07 -19.47 -10.38
C GLY A 26 -0.98 -18.58 -9.70
N PHE A 27 -1.53 -17.58 -10.39
CA PHE A 27 -2.58 -16.74 -9.80
C PHE A 27 -3.92 -17.47 -9.79
N VAL A 28 -4.61 -17.36 -8.65
CA VAL A 28 -5.94 -17.90 -8.44
C VAL A 28 -6.99 -16.81 -8.60
N ALA A 29 -8.17 -17.19 -9.07
CA ALA A 29 -9.31 -16.30 -9.16
C ALA A 29 -9.85 -16.02 -7.76
N ALA A 30 -10.20 -14.76 -7.49
CA ALA A 30 -11.05 -14.40 -6.36
C ALA A 30 -11.89 -13.17 -6.72
N PRO A 31 -12.98 -12.93 -5.97
CA PRO A 31 -13.80 -11.74 -6.17
C PRO A 31 -12.98 -10.46 -6.00
N ALA A 32 -13.09 -9.56 -6.96
CA ALA A 32 -12.52 -8.22 -6.95
C ALA A 32 -13.57 -7.22 -7.45
N ILE A 33 -13.48 -5.97 -7.01
CA ILE A 33 -14.39 -4.92 -7.46
C ILE A 33 -13.82 -4.31 -8.74
N VAL A 34 -14.52 -4.49 -9.86
CA VAL A 34 -14.16 -3.95 -11.18
C VAL A 34 -15.30 -3.05 -11.65
N GLY A 35 -15.02 -1.78 -11.93
CA GLY A 35 -16.06 -0.83 -12.36
C GLY A 35 -17.18 -0.57 -11.33
N GLY A 36 -17.04 -1.05 -10.09
CA GLY A 36 -18.07 -0.95 -9.05
C GLY A 36 -18.86 -2.25 -8.82
N GLU A 37 -18.62 -3.29 -9.62
CA GLU A 37 -19.27 -4.61 -9.51
C GLU A 37 -18.27 -5.67 -9.01
N LEU A 38 -18.76 -6.73 -8.36
CA LEU A 38 -17.95 -7.88 -7.94
C LEU A 38 -17.76 -8.86 -9.11
N GLU A 39 -16.52 -9.03 -9.56
CA GLU A 39 -16.13 -9.95 -10.63
C GLU A 39 -14.97 -10.84 -10.16
N ASP A 40 -14.92 -12.09 -10.64
CA ASP A 40 -13.77 -12.96 -10.38
C ASP A 40 -12.56 -12.49 -11.19
N GLN A 41 -11.51 -12.05 -10.49
CA GLN A 41 -10.26 -11.62 -11.09
C GLN A 41 -9.11 -12.52 -10.66
N LEU A 42 -8.18 -12.78 -11.58
CA LEU A 42 -6.94 -13.48 -11.25
C LEU A 42 -6.05 -12.56 -10.41
N GLY A 43 -5.63 -13.04 -9.24
CA GLY A 43 -4.90 -12.21 -8.27
C GLY A 43 -5.63 -12.03 -6.95
N GLY A 44 -6.45 -12.98 -6.54
CA GLY A 44 -7.08 -12.97 -5.22
C GLY A 44 -6.10 -12.65 -4.09
N GLY A 45 -6.46 -11.67 -3.25
CA GLY A 45 -5.61 -11.20 -2.15
C GLY A 45 -4.51 -10.23 -2.54
N ILE A 46 -4.36 -9.84 -3.81
CA ILE A 46 -3.28 -8.91 -4.22
C ILE A 46 -3.41 -7.53 -3.55
N SER A 47 -4.63 -7.03 -3.39
CA SER A 47 -4.88 -5.77 -2.68
C SER A 47 -4.52 -5.86 -1.20
N GLN A 48 -4.65 -7.05 -0.58
CA GLN A 48 -4.21 -7.28 0.80
C GLN A 48 -2.68 -7.20 0.88
N PHE A 49 -1.98 -7.82 -0.07
CA PHE A 49 -0.52 -7.71 -0.18
C PHE A 49 -0.07 -6.26 -0.43
N SER A 50 -0.64 -5.59 -1.43
CA SER A 50 -0.33 -4.20 -1.80
C SER A 50 -0.57 -3.25 -0.63
N THR A 51 -1.68 -3.41 0.09
CA THR A 51 -1.96 -2.64 1.32
C THR A 51 -0.99 -2.96 2.44
N THR A 52 -0.57 -4.22 2.59
CA THR A 52 0.41 -4.58 3.63
C THR A 52 1.78 -3.98 3.31
N LEU A 53 2.26 -4.09 2.07
CA LEU A 53 3.50 -3.46 1.61
C LEU A 53 3.42 -1.93 1.71
N PHE A 54 2.28 -1.33 1.36
CA PHE A 54 2.02 0.12 1.53
C PHE A 54 2.32 0.55 2.96
N ASN A 55 1.74 -0.15 3.93
CA ASN A 55 1.84 0.21 5.34
C ASN A 55 3.26 -0.01 5.87
N SER A 56 3.94 -1.08 5.44
CA SER A 56 5.34 -1.29 5.80
C SER A 56 6.25 -0.17 5.27
N ALA A 57 6.07 0.26 4.02
CA ALA A 57 6.81 1.40 3.46
C ALA A 57 6.42 2.74 4.10
N TRP A 58 5.13 2.91 4.42
CA TRP A 58 4.61 4.10 5.10
C TRP A 58 5.32 4.31 6.44
N PHE A 59 5.39 3.27 7.26
CA PHE A 59 6.02 3.32 8.59
C PHE A 59 7.54 3.22 8.57
N ALA A 60 8.15 2.66 7.51
CA ALA A 60 9.58 2.79 7.27
C ALA A 60 10.00 4.23 6.87
N GLY A 61 9.03 5.12 6.64
CA GLY A 61 9.31 6.50 6.23
C GLY A 61 9.83 6.61 4.81
N LEU A 62 9.59 5.59 3.97
CA LEU A 62 9.98 5.61 2.56
C LEU A 62 8.97 6.46 1.75
N PRO A 63 9.42 7.20 0.73
CA PRO A 63 8.53 7.84 -0.23
C PRO A 63 7.69 6.81 -0.99
N ILE A 64 6.37 7.01 -0.98
CA ILE A 64 5.43 6.24 -1.80
C ILE A 64 5.03 7.18 -2.93
N LEU A 65 5.49 6.87 -4.14
CA LEU A 65 5.34 7.71 -5.33
C LEU A 65 3.99 7.51 -5.99
N GLU A 66 3.50 6.27 -6.00
CA GLU A 66 2.23 5.89 -6.61
C GLU A 66 1.50 4.91 -5.68
N HIS A 67 0.21 5.15 -5.48
CA HIS A 67 -0.74 4.25 -4.82
C HIS A 67 -2.15 4.76 -5.09
N GLN A 68 -3.13 3.87 -4.98
CA GLN A 68 -4.54 4.24 -5.06
C GLN A 68 -5.36 3.38 -4.08
N PRO A 69 -6.10 3.99 -3.14
CA PRO A 69 -7.07 3.26 -2.31
C PRO A 69 -8.26 2.76 -3.14
N HIS A 70 -9.04 1.82 -2.62
CA HIS A 70 -10.30 1.42 -3.24
C HIS A 70 -11.32 2.57 -3.21
N SER A 71 -12.28 2.56 -4.15
CA SER A 71 -13.39 3.53 -4.14
C SER A 71 -14.37 3.29 -2.99
N LYS A 72 -14.63 2.01 -2.65
CA LYS A 72 -15.42 1.58 -1.49
C LYS A 72 -14.51 1.30 -0.29
N TYR A 73 -15.00 1.60 0.91
CA TYR A 73 -14.27 1.32 2.14
C TYR A 73 -14.42 -0.14 2.53
N ILE A 74 -13.28 -0.83 2.61
CA ILE A 74 -13.19 -2.22 3.02
C ILE A 74 -12.70 -2.26 4.47
N SER A 75 -13.53 -2.78 5.38
CA SER A 75 -13.32 -2.73 6.84
C SER A 75 -12.00 -3.34 7.33
N ARG A 76 -11.46 -4.33 6.59
CA ARG A 76 -10.18 -4.98 6.90
C ARG A 76 -8.95 -4.09 6.67
N TYR A 77 -9.10 -2.96 5.96
CA TYR A 77 -7.99 -2.03 5.67
C TYR A 77 -8.08 -0.76 6.52
N PRO A 78 -6.93 -0.18 6.91
CA PRO A 78 -6.93 1.10 7.60
C PRO A 78 -7.39 2.22 6.64
N PRO A 79 -8.42 3.02 6.99
CA PRO A 79 -8.96 4.04 6.10
C PRO A 79 -7.89 5.03 5.63
N GLY A 80 -7.80 5.25 4.32
CA GLY A 80 -6.85 6.19 3.72
C GLY A 80 -5.37 5.77 3.80
N ARG A 81 -5.06 4.56 4.29
CA ARG A 81 -3.72 3.96 4.29
C ARG A 81 -3.74 2.58 3.64
N GLU A 82 -4.23 2.53 2.42
CA GLU A 82 -4.39 1.30 1.67
C GLU A 82 -4.11 1.53 0.19
N ALA A 83 -3.83 0.44 -0.51
CA ALA A 83 -3.49 0.46 -1.92
C ALA A 83 -4.11 -0.78 -2.58
N THR A 84 -4.93 -0.54 -3.60
CA THR A 84 -5.29 -1.56 -4.58
C THR A 84 -4.13 -1.71 -5.58
N LEU A 85 -4.26 -2.69 -6.47
CA LEU A 85 -3.28 -2.93 -7.52
C LEU A 85 -3.97 -3.59 -8.71
N ASP A 86 -3.69 -3.07 -9.91
CA ASP A 86 -4.23 -3.58 -11.16
C ASP A 86 -3.13 -3.56 -12.23
N TRP A 87 -2.97 -4.67 -12.96
CA TRP A 87 -1.92 -4.78 -13.96
C TRP A 87 -2.21 -3.88 -15.15
N GLY A 88 -1.28 -2.98 -15.47
CA GLY A 88 -1.40 -2.03 -16.58
C GLY A 88 -2.12 -0.71 -16.24
N ASN A 89 -2.83 -0.63 -15.11
CA ASN A 89 -3.61 0.56 -14.75
C ASN A 89 -3.23 1.18 -13.39
N ILE A 90 -3.12 0.38 -12.33
CA ILE A 90 -2.87 0.88 -10.97
C ILE A 90 -1.64 0.20 -10.39
N ASP A 91 -0.60 0.98 -10.12
CA ASP A 91 0.63 0.49 -9.51
C ASP A 91 0.83 1.02 -8.09
N GLN A 92 1.71 0.33 -7.36
CA GLN A 92 2.30 0.80 -6.13
C GLN A 92 3.80 0.97 -6.32
N VAL A 93 4.26 2.21 -6.28
CA VAL A 93 5.68 2.54 -6.49
C VAL A 93 6.27 3.14 -5.21
N ILE A 94 7.31 2.49 -4.70
CA ILE A 94 8.06 2.93 -3.51
C ILE A 94 9.44 3.39 -3.97
N ARG A 95 9.96 4.49 -3.41
CA ARG A 95 11.37 4.88 -3.59
C ARG A 95 12.17 4.54 -2.35
N ASN A 96 13.33 3.94 -2.53
CA ASN A 96 14.34 3.90 -1.48
C ASN A 96 15.18 5.18 -1.59
N ASP A 97 14.96 6.12 -0.68
CA ASP A 97 15.73 7.36 -0.56
C ASP A 97 16.75 7.30 0.59
N THR A 98 17.10 6.10 1.04
CA THR A 98 18.15 5.85 2.03
C THR A 98 19.46 5.45 1.33
N ASP A 99 20.56 5.50 2.08
CA ASP A 99 21.90 5.09 1.58
C ASP A 99 22.14 3.57 1.66
N ALA A 100 21.19 2.81 2.21
CA ALA A 100 21.28 1.37 2.37
C ALA A 100 20.22 0.64 1.53
N PRO A 101 20.49 -0.59 1.06
CA PRO A 101 19.47 -1.39 0.41
C PRO A 101 18.33 -1.72 1.39
N VAL A 102 17.10 -1.73 0.89
CA VAL A 102 15.92 -2.20 1.61
C VAL A 102 15.52 -3.56 1.05
N VAL A 103 15.50 -4.58 1.91
CA VAL A 103 15.07 -5.94 1.60
C VAL A 103 13.63 -6.13 2.04
N ILE A 104 12.78 -6.59 1.13
CA ILE A 104 11.40 -6.95 1.40
C ILE A 104 11.36 -8.43 1.79
N ARG A 105 10.82 -8.71 2.97
CA ARG A 105 10.54 -10.06 3.44
C ARG A 105 9.03 -10.29 3.52
N VAL A 106 8.59 -11.42 3.01
CA VAL A 106 7.17 -11.77 2.94
C VAL A 106 6.97 -13.14 3.58
N ALA A 107 6.02 -13.21 4.50
CA ALA A 107 5.52 -14.46 5.05
C ALA A 107 4.00 -14.53 4.84
N THR A 108 3.49 -15.73 4.58
CA THR A 108 2.05 -15.97 4.43
C THR A 108 1.63 -17.17 5.25
N THR A 109 0.39 -17.14 5.72
CA THR A 109 -0.35 -18.30 6.22
C THR A 109 -1.59 -18.48 5.35
N GLY A 110 -2.44 -19.46 5.65
CA GLY A 110 -3.72 -19.61 4.95
C GLY A 110 -4.66 -18.40 5.09
N THR A 111 -4.45 -17.52 6.08
CA THR A 111 -5.36 -16.41 6.40
C THR A 111 -4.67 -15.05 6.57
N SER A 112 -3.34 -15.00 6.49
CA SER A 112 -2.59 -13.77 6.74
C SER A 112 -1.40 -13.60 5.82
N VAL A 113 -1.05 -12.34 5.57
CA VAL A 113 0.18 -11.94 4.91
C VAL A 113 0.91 -10.96 5.81
N THR A 114 2.23 -11.10 5.91
CA THR A 114 3.11 -10.22 6.66
C THR A 114 4.21 -9.73 5.72
N VAL A 115 4.42 -8.42 5.68
CA VAL A 115 5.50 -7.79 4.92
C VAL A 115 6.39 -7.01 5.88
N ALA A 116 7.67 -7.36 5.93
CA ALA A 116 8.68 -6.64 6.69
C ALA A 116 9.70 -6.03 5.75
N LEU A 117 10.15 -4.81 6.07
CA LEU A 117 11.22 -4.12 5.36
C LEU A 117 12.45 -4.11 6.27
N TYR A 118 13.56 -4.64 5.76
CA TYR A 118 14.84 -4.68 6.46
C TYR A 118 15.85 -3.80 5.73
N GLY A 119 16.51 -2.91 6.44
CA GLY A 119 17.48 -1.97 5.88
C GLY A 119 17.73 -0.85 6.88
N SER A 120 18.84 -0.14 6.73
CA SER A 120 19.09 1.04 7.55
C SER A 120 18.29 2.21 7.01
N THR A 121 17.34 2.72 7.79
CA THR A 121 16.62 3.96 7.49
C THR A 121 17.26 5.17 8.19
N GLY A 122 18.50 5.05 8.68
CA GLY A 122 19.10 6.03 9.58
C GLY A 122 18.33 6.12 10.90
N ASN A 123 18.24 7.33 11.47
CA ASN A 123 17.52 7.57 12.72
C ASN A 123 16.09 8.04 12.48
N ARG A 124 15.49 7.56 11.37
CA ARG A 124 14.13 7.93 11.00
C ARG A 124 13.11 7.52 12.06
N LYS A 125 12.25 8.47 12.42
CA LYS A 125 11.04 8.25 13.21
C LYS A 125 9.86 8.78 12.42
N VAL A 126 8.81 7.96 12.24
CA VAL A 126 7.57 8.43 11.62
C VAL A 126 6.43 8.51 12.64
N VAL A 127 5.68 9.60 12.53
CA VAL A 127 4.43 9.82 13.26
C VAL A 127 3.32 9.80 12.22
N SER A 128 2.30 8.98 12.44
CA SER A 128 1.14 8.84 11.53
C SER A 128 -0.13 9.18 12.30
N GLU A 129 -0.89 10.15 11.81
CA GLU A 129 -2.11 10.66 12.43
C GLU A 129 -3.27 10.50 11.46
N THR A 130 -4.29 9.75 11.88
CA THR A 130 -5.54 9.61 11.13
C THR A 130 -6.54 10.62 11.66
N GLY A 131 -7.03 11.50 10.78
CA GLY A 131 -8.05 12.47 11.11
C GLY A 131 -9.44 11.83 11.29
N PRO A 132 -10.45 12.60 11.70
CA PRO A 132 -11.82 12.11 11.80
C PRO A 132 -12.37 11.75 10.42
N ARG A 133 -13.30 10.78 10.39
CA ARG A 133 -14.13 10.52 9.20
C ARG A 133 -15.17 11.64 9.07
N SER A 134 -15.34 12.18 7.88
CA SER A 134 -16.40 13.14 7.58
C SER A 134 -17.34 12.53 6.54
N ALA A 135 -18.63 12.43 6.85
CA ALA A 135 -19.61 11.83 5.95
C ALA A 135 -19.56 12.44 4.54
N SER A 136 -19.73 11.62 3.51
CA SER A 136 -19.68 12.03 2.11
C SER A 136 -20.50 11.09 1.25
N GLY A 137 -21.46 11.62 0.48
CA GLY A 137 -22.28 10.82 -0.43
C GLY A 137 -23.31 9.93 0.29
N ALA A 138 -23.81 8.92 -0.44
CA ALA A 138 -24.72 7.91 0.06
C ALA A 138 -23.97 6.68 0.63
N ASP A 139 -24.71 5.68 1.11
CA ASP A 139 -24.22 4.34 1.48
C ASP A 139 -23.06 4.30 2.49
N GLY A 140 -23.05 5.23 3.44
CA GLY A 140 -22.03 5.29 4.48
C GLY A 140 -20.65 5.77 3.99
N GLY A 141 -20.57 6.38 2.80
CA GLY A 141 -19.35 6.99 2.28
C GLY A 141 -18.79 8.09 3.19
N PHE A 142 -17.47 8.28 3.14
CA PHE A 142 -16.79 9.27 3.97
C PHE A 142 -15.47 9.75 3.37
N ARG A 143 -15.10 10.96 3.74
CA ARG A 143 -13.77 11.54 3.52
C ARG A 143 -12.88 11.23 4.71
N ILE A 144 -11.61 10.99 4.42
CA ILE A 144 -10.58 10.77 5.43
C ILE A 144 -9.30 11.51 5.05
N ARG A 145 -8.55 11.90 6.07
CA ARG A 145 -7.21 12.46 5.95
C ARG A 145 -6.25 11.68 6.82
N VAL A 146 -5.08 11.35 6.30
CA VAL A 146 -4.01 10.71 7.06
C VAL A 146 -2.73 11.48 6.83
N THR A 147 -2.13 11.99 7.89
CA THR A 147 -0.87 12.73 7.84
C THR A 147 0.26 11.86 8.37
N ARG A 148 1.34 11.72 7.60
CA ARG A 148 2.63 11.21 8.04
C ARG A 148 3.60 12.36 8.16
N THR A 149 4.27 12.43 9.30
CA THR A 149 5.45 13.26 9.50
C THR A 149 6.65 12.36 9.72
N VAL A 150 7.73 12.60 8.97
CA VAL A 150 9.00 11.89 9.11
C VAL A 150 10.00 12.84 9.77
N TYR A 151 10.70 12.30 10.76
CA TYR A 151 11.82 12.94 11.44
C TYR A 151 13.07 12.12 11.18
N ASP A 152 14.22 12.79 11.10
CA ASP A 152 15.54 12.17 11.07
C ASP A 152 16.45 12.94 12.03
N ASP A 153 17.16 12.24 12.90
CA ASP A 153 17.92 12.82 14.02
C ASP A 153 17.11 13.88 14.82
N GLY A 154 15.83 13.59 15.05
CA GLY A 154 14.90 14.47 15.76
C GLY A 154 14.45 15.71 14.98
N ARG A 155 15.00 15.97 13.79
CA ARG A 155 14.55 17.05 12.90
C ARG A 155 13.47 16.55 11.95
N LYS A 156 12.41 17.33 11.78
CA LYS A 156 11.36 17.06 10.80
C LYS A 156 11.93 17.18 9.39
N THR A 157 11.89 16.10 8.61
CA THR A 157 12.39 16.04 7.22
C THR A 157 11.27 16.05 6.19
N GLY A 158 10.04 15.69 6.58
CA GLY A 158 8.92 15.71 5.65
C GLY A 158 7.56 15.60 6.31
N THR A 159 6.54 16.12 5.63
CA THR A 159 5.13 15.83 5.92
C THR A 159 4.42 15.47 4.63
N ASN A 160 3.68 14.38 4.66
CA ASN A 160 2.80 13.95 3.58
C ASN A 160 1.41 13.72 4.14
N THR A 161 0.40 14.31 3.51
CA THR A 161 -0.99 14.14 3.91
C THR A 161 -1.77 13.52 2.77
N LEU A 162 -2.22 12.30 2.97
CA LEU A 162 -3.15 11.60 2.09
C LEU A 162 -4.57 12.05 2.39
N ARG A 163 -5.37 12.20 1.33
CA ARG A 163 -6.80 12.49 1.40
C ARG A 163 -7.50 11.53 0.46
N TRP A 164 -8.59 10.95 0.93
CA TRP A 164 -9.40 10.05 0.13
C TRP A 164 -10.88 10.22 0.43
N THR A 165 -11.71 9.93 -0.55
CA THR A 165 -13.17 9.89 -0.42
C THR A 165 -13.63 8.49 -0.79
N TYR A 166 -14.16 7.77 0.19
CA TYR A 166 -14.85 6.51 -0.04
C TYR A 166 -16.30 6.78 -0.43
N THR A 167 -16.79 6.13 -1.48
CA THR A 167 -18.16 6.29 -2.02
C THR A 167 -19.18 5.36 -1.37
N GLY A 168 -18.79 4.59 -0.38
CA GLY A 168 -19.64 3.66 0.37
C GLY A 168 -18.84 2.58 1.08
N LEU A 169 -19.53 1.62 1.66
CA LEU A 169 -18.95 0.42 2.28
C LEU A 169 -18.98 -0.76 1.27
N ASP A 170 -18.02 -1.67 1.39
CA ASP A 170 -18.02 -3.01 0.76
C ASP A 170 -18.70 -4.04 1.69
#